data_AF-A0A2M8Y522-F1
#
_entry.id   AF-A0A2M8Y522-F1
#
_cell.length_a   1.000
_cell.length_b   1.000
_cell.length_c   1.000
_cell.angle_alpha   90.00
_cell.angle_beta   90.00
_cell.angle_gamma   90.00
#
_symmetry.space_group_name_H-M   'P 1'
#
loop_
_entity.id
_entity.type
_entity.pdbx_description
1 polymer ?
#
loop_
_entity_poly.entity_id
_entity_poly.type
_entity_poly.pdbx_seq_one_letter_code
_entity_poly.pdbx_strand_id
1 'polypeptide(L)'
;MKKNVYLFLLFFTLFQINLNAQAIAEPEKSNEKAKKIILIYGSPNCHYCTDTKNILIENKIDFIFYDIDTDKGALNEMLAKLRKANINTNNLGIPVIDKYGEIFSNNTTFDDFIKKLIP
;
A
#
# COMPACT_ATOMS: atom_id res chain seq x y z
N MET A 1 17.77 49.56 50.20
CA MET A 1 17.71 49.37 48.73
C MET A 1 16.52 48.50 48.38
N LYS A 2 15.32 49.11 48.31
CA LYS A 2 14.04 48.46 47.99
C LYS A 2 13.15 49.52 47.33
N LYS A 3 13.33 49.71 46.02
CA LYS A 3 12.49 50.51 45.13
C LYS A 3 13.02 50.18 43.74
N ASN A 4 12.13 50.02 42.75
CA ASN A 4 12.42 49.69 41.34
C ASN A 4 12.22 48.22 40.92
N VAL A 5 11.32 47.47 41.57
CA VAL A 5 10.84 46.16 41.05
C VAL A 5 9.38 46.21 40.56
N TYR A 6 8.73 47.37 40.61
CA TYR A 6 7.29 47.52 40.27
C TYR A 6 7.01 48.36 39.00
N LEU A 7 7.96 48.48 38.06
CA LEU A 7 7.74 49.22 36.81
C LEU A 7 7.68 48.34 35.55
N PHE A 8 7.80 47.02 35.67
CA PHE A 8 7.75 46.10 34.52
C PHE A 8 6.48 45.24 34.46
N LEU A 9 5.42 45.64 35.17
CA LEU A 9 4.17 44.89 35.29
C LEU A 9 2.96 45.56 34.61
N LEU A 10 3.18 46.52 33.70
CA LEU A 10 2.09 47.32 33.11
C LEU A 10 2.22 47.54 31.59
N PHE A 11 2.90 46.65 30.87
CA PHE A 11 3.07 46.76 29.42
C PHE A 11 2.91 45.44 28.66
N PHE A 12 2.04 44.54 29.15
CA PHE A 12 1.72 43.28 28.46
C PHE A 12 0.21 43.01 28.37
N THR A 13 -0.64 44.02 28.53
CA THR A 13 -2.11 43.84 28.53
C THR A 13 -2.84 44.36 27.29
N LEU A 14 -2.17 44.88 26.26
CA LEU A 14 -2.87 45.53 25.13
C LEU A 14 -2.33 45.26 23.72
N PHE A 15 -1.58 44.18 23.49
CA PHE A 15 -1.16 43.83 22.12
C PHE A 15 -1.87 42.57 21.60
N GLN A 16 -2.84 42.82 20.73
CA GLN A 16 -3.40 41.93 19.69
C GLN A 16 -4.50 40.94 20.11
N ILE A 17 -5.71 41.49 20.22
CA ILE A 17 -6.89 40.84 19.65
C ILE A 17 -6.75 40.88 18.12
N ASN A 18 -6.68 39.71 17.47
CA ASN A 18 -7.55 39.26 16.36
C ASN A 18 -6.90 38.13 15.54
N LEU A 19 -7.78 37.23 15.08
CA LEU A 19 -7.61 36.28 13.96
C LEU A 19 -6.87 34.96 14.24
N ASN A 20 -7.64 33.93 14.61
CA ASN A 20 -8.12 32.95 13.63
C ASN A 20 -9.10 31.99 14.33
N ALA A 21 -10.36 32.04 13.93
CA ALA A 21 -11.28 30.93 14.13
C ALA A 21 -10.79 29.78 13.24
N GLN A 22 -9.86 28.97 13.74
CA GLN A 22 -9.71 27.62 13.23
C GLN A 22 -10.82 26.81 13.87
N ALA A 23 -11.92 26.67 13.13
CA ALA A 23 -12.79 25.53 13.30
C ALA A 23 -11.86 24.30 13.26
N ILE A 24 -11.69 23.67 14.41
CA ILE A 24 -11.14 22.33 14.48
C ILE A 24 -12.20 21.48 13.79
N ALA A 25 -12.07 21.35 12.47
CA ALA A 25 -12.60 20.20 11.78
C ALA A 25 -11.95 19.03 12.52
N GLU A 26 -12.75 18.38 13.35
CA GLU A 26 -12.52 17.01 13.77
C GLU A 26 -12.05 16.28 12.51
N PRO A 27 -10.89 15.60 12.52
CA PRO A 27 -10.48 14.84 11.36
C PRO A 27 -11.62 13.87 11.10
N GLU A 28 -12.40 14.13 10.05
CA GLU A 28 -13.41 13.21 9.58
C GLU A 28 -12.64 11.93 9.35
N LYS A 29 -12.86 10.99 10.27
CA LYS A 29 -12.34 9.64 10.19
C LYS A 29 -13.12 9.02 9.05
N SER A 30 -12.73 9.36 7.82
CA SER A 30 -13.22 8.72 6.63
C SER A 30 -12.89 7.25 6.84
N ASN A 31 -13.94 6.49 7.12
CA ASN A 31 -13.88 5.05 7.09
C ASN A 31 -13.81 4.67 5.60
N GLU A 32 -12.76 5.13 4.92
CA GLU A 32 -12.40 4.70 3.60
C GLU A 32 -11.89 3.29 3.78
N LYS A 33 -12.81 2.33 3.66
CA LYS A 33 -12.48 0.91 3.56
C LYS A 33 -11.50 0.79 2.40
N ALA A 34 -10.21 0.78 2.71
CA ALA A 34 -9.13 0.80 1.72
C ALA A 34 -9.45 -0.23 0.63
N LYS A 35 -9.60 0.27 -0.60
CA LYS A 35 -9.92 -0.57 -1.75
C LYS A 35 -8.85 -1.65 -1.86
N LYS A 36 -9.27 -2.91 -1.73
CA LYS A 36 -8.36 -4.05 -1.76
C LYS A 36 -7.92 -4.30 -3.21
N ILE A 37 -6.63 -4.18 -3.50
CA ILE A 37 -6.04 -4.36 -4.83
C ILE A 37 -5.16 -5.62 -4.81
N ILE A 38 -5.21 -6.41 -5.88
CA ILE A 38 -4.31 -7.57 -6.07
C ILE A 38 -3.00 -7.09 -6.69
N LEU A 39 -1.86 -7.58 -6.21
CA LEU A 39 -0.56 -7.30 -6.83
C LEU A 39 -0.11 -8.52 -7.62
N ILE A 40 0.32 -8.30 -8.85
CA ILE A 40 0.83 -9.32 -9.76
C ILE A 40 2.30 -9.02 -10.01
N TYR A 41 3.18 -9.90 -9.57
CA TYR A 41 4.60 -9.84 -9.92
C TYR A 41 4.86 -10.83 -11.05
N GLY A 42 5.36 -10.34 -12.17
CA GLY A 42 5.58 -11.18 -13.34
C GLY A 42 6.40 -10.50 -14.42
N SER A 43 6.39 -11.11 -15.60
CA SER A 43 7.07 -10.60 -16.79
C SER A 43 6.04 -10.32 -17.89
N PRO A 44 6.20 -9.24 -18.68
CA PRO A 44 5.32 -8.95 -19.82
C PRO A 44 5.34 -10.06 -20.87
N ASN A 45 6.42 -10.83 -20.95
CA ASN A 45 6.60 -11.90 -21.93
C ASN A 45 6.15 -13.29 -21.42
N CYS A 46 5.45 -13.35 -20.29
CA CYS A 46 4.93 -14.58 -19.72
C CYS A 46 3.45 -14.79 -20.09
N HIS A 47 3.14 -15.95 -20.69
CA HIS A 47 1.78 -16.32 -21.09
C HIS A 47 0.82 -16.33 -19.88
N TYR A 48 1.20 -17.03 -18.81
CA TYR A 48 0.38 -17.09 -17.58
C TYR A 48 0.18 -15.72 -16.90
N CYS A 49 1.14 -14.80 -17.02
CA CYS A 49 0.97 -13.43 -16.53
C CYS A 49 -0.09 -12.68 -17.35
N THR A 50 -0.08 -12.85 -18.67
CA THR A 50 -1.09 -12.26 -19.56
C THR A 50 -2.47 -12.81 -19.27
N ASP A 51 -2.62 -14.13 -19.16
CA ASP A 51 -3.89 -14.78 -18.89
C ASP A 51 -4.45 -14.37 -17.53
N THR A 52 -3.60 -14.30 -16.50
CA THR A 52 -4.01 -13.84 -15.16
C THR A 52 -4.55 -12.41 -15.19
N LYS A 53 -3.90 -11.49 -15.91
CA LYS A 53 -4.39 -10.12 -16.07
C LYS A 53 -5.76 -10.10 -16.75
N ASN A 54 -5.93 -10.86 -17.83
CA ASN A 54 -7.19 -10.91 -18.56
C ASN A 54 -8.33 -11.43 -17.68
N ILE A 55 -8.09 -12.50 -16.92
CA ILE A 55 -9.08 -13.06 -15.97
C ILE A 55 -9.49 -12.01 -14.94
N LEU A 56 -8.53 -11.24 -14.38
CA LEU A 56 -8.85 -10.19 -13.41
C LEU A 56 -9.63 -9.03 -14.05
N ILE A 57 -9.30 -8.65 -15.29
CA ILE A 57 -10.06 -7.65 -16.07
C ILE A 57 -11.50 -8.12 -16.30
N GLU A 58 -11.69 -9.35 -16.77
CA GLU A 58 -13.00 -9.94 -17.05
C GLU A 58 -13.88 -10.01 -15.79
N ASN A 59 -13.27 -10.29 -14.63
CA ASN A 59 -13.95 -10.34 -13.34
C ASN A 59 -14.07 -8.96 -12.66
N LYS A 60 -13.62 -7.87 -13.30
CA LYS A 60 -13.65 -6.49 -12.77
C LYS A 60 -12.93 -6.37 -11.41
N ILE A 61 -11.82 -7.10 -11.26
CA ILE A 61 -10.99 -7.08 -10.06
C ILE A 61 -9.80 -6.17 -10.32
N ASP A 62 -9.63 -5.14 -9.49
CA ASP A 62 -8.51 -4.22 -9.61
C ASP A 62 -7.18 -4.88 -9.22
N PHE A 63 -6.16 -4.62 -10.02
CA PHE A 63 -4.81 -5.11 -9.78
C PHE A 63 -3.74 -4.10 -10.20
N ILE A 64 -2.53 -4.30 -9.68
CA ILE A 64 -1.30 -3.66 -10.15
C ILE A 64 -0.39 -4.74 -10.68
N PHE A 65 0.17 -4.53 -11.87
CA PHE A 65 1.18 -5.40 -12.46
C PHE A 65 2.56 -4.80 -12.30
N TYR A 66 3.46 -5.54 -11.68
CA TYR A 66 4.87 -5.21 -11.55
C TYR A 66 5.71 -6.10 -12.46
N ASP A 67 6.45 -5.46 -13.37
CA ASP A 67 7.42 -6.13 -14.23
C ASP A 67 8.73 -6.38 -13.48
N ILE A 68 8.94 -7.61 -13.02
CA ILE A 68 10.13 -7.97 -12.24
C ILE A 68 11.41 -8.13 -13.08
N ASP A 69 11.29 -8.12 -14.42
CA ASP A 69 12.46 -8.18 -15.30
C ASP A 69 13.18 -6.82 -15.25
N THR A 70 12.41 -5.73 -15.27
CA THR A 70 12.92 -4.35 -15.35
C THR A 70 12.89 -3.63 -13.99
N ASP A 71 11.91 -3.90 -13.13
CA ASP A 71 11.78 -3.28 -11.81
C ASP A 71 12.43 -4.13 -10.71
N LYS A 72 13.64 -3.73 -10.31
CA LYS A 72 14.37 -4.40 -9.22
C LYS A 72 13.77 -4.15 -7.84
N GLY A 73 13.03 -3.04 -7.65
CA GLY A 73 12.30 -2.78 -6.42
C GLY A 73 11.18 -3.79 -6.24
N ALA A 74 10.36 -3.98 -7.27
CA ALA A 74 9.29 -4.97 -7.26
C ALA A 74 9.80 -6.40 -7.11
N LEU A 75 10.90 -6.76 -7.78
CA LEU A 75 11.55 -8.06 -7.60
C LEU A 75 11.95 -8.29 -6.15
N ASN A 76 12.60 -7.31 -5.52
CA ASN A 76 13.02 -7.42 -4.12
C ASN A 76 11.82 -7.50 -3.17
N GLU A 77 10.76 -6.72 -3.42
CA GLU A 77 9.51 -6.79 -2.66
C GLU A 77 8.88 -8.18 -2.75
N MET A 78 8.74 -8.72 -3.96
CA MET A 78 8.22 -10.07 -4.20
C MET A 78 9.03 -11.12 -3.42
N LEU A 79 10.36 -11.09 -3.52
CA LEU A 79 11.24 -12.02 -2.81
C LEU A 79 11.13 -11.88 -1.29
N ALA A 80 10.97 -10.66 -0.76
CA ALA A 80 10.78 -10.43 0.66
C ALA A 80 9.46 -11.01 1.16
N LYS A 81 8.37 -10.84 0.40
CA LYS A 81 7.06 -11.40 0.72
C LYS A 81 7.06 -12.92 0.68
N LEU A 82 7.69 -13.52 -0.33
CA LEU A 82 7.83 -14.98 -0.44
C LEU A 82 8.61 -15.57 0.75
N ARG A 83 9.73 -14.94 1.14
CA ARG A 83 10.50 -15.33 2.32
C ARG A 83 9.67 -15.25 3.60
N LYS A 84 8.91 -14.17 3.78
CA LYS A 84 8.02 -14.01 4.94
C LYS A 84 6.94 -15.10 5.01
N ALA A 85 6.47 -15.56 3.86
CA ALA A 85 5.50 -16.65 3.75
C ALA A 85 6.12 -18.06 3.76
N ASN A 86 7.44 -18.19 3.94
CA ASN A 86 8.19 -19.45 3.88
C ASN A 86 8.00 -20.22 2.55
N ILE A 87 7.79 -19.50 1.44
CA ILE A 87 7.68 -20.09 0.10
C ILE A 87 9.09 -20.22 -0.50
N ASN A 88 9.43 -21.43 -0.94
CA ASN A 88 10.72 -21.70 -1.59
C ASN A 88 10.78 -21.05 -2.98
N THR A 89 11.89 -20.37 -3.29
CA THR A 89 12.11 -19.66 -4.55
C THR A 89 12.84 -20.48 -5.62
N ASN A 90 13.34 -21.68 -5.31
CA ASN A 90 14.21 -22.45 -6.21
C ASN A 90 13.54 -22.85 -7.54
N ASN A 91 12.24 -23.18 -7.50
CA ASN A 91 11.43 -23.57 -8.66
C ASN A 91 10.15 -22.71 -8.71
N LEU A 92 10.28 -21.41 -8.47
CA LEU A 92 9.16 -20.49 -8.43
C LEU A 92 8.67 -20.16 -9.85
N GLY A 93 7.41 -20.48 -10.13
CA GLY A 93 6.73 -20.04 -11.34
C GLY A 93 6.14 -18.64 -11.19
N ILE A 94 6.15 -17.88 -12.29
CA ILE A 94 5.40 -16.61 -12.40
C ILE A 94 4.05 -16.85 -13.12
N PRO A 95 3.01 -16.04 -12.84
CA PRO A 95 3.00 -14.90 -11.91
C PRO A 95 3.02 -15.32 -10.43
N VAL A 96 3.59 -14.44 -9.59
CA VAL A 96 3.40 -14.45 -8.14
C VAL A 96 2.34 -13.43 -7.79
N ILE A 97 1.37 -13.84 -6.97
CA ILE A 97 0.20 -13.04 -6.61
C ILE A 97 0.27 -12.69 -5.14
N ASP A 98 0.08 -11.43 -4.81
CA ASP A 98 -0.31 -10.98 -3.48
C ASP A 98 -1.80 -10.60 -3.52
N LYS A 99 -2.63 -11.51 -3.01
CA LYS A 99 -4.07 -11.30 -2.86
C LYS A 99 -4.34 -10.85 -1.43
N TYR A 100 -4.29 -9.53 -1.23
CA TYR A 100 -4.68 -8.90 0.04
C TYR A 100 -3.85 -9.36 1.23
N GLY A 101 -2.55 -9.63 1.02
CA GLY A 101 -1.59 -10.12 1.99
C GLY A 101 -1.35 -11.63 1.92
N GLU A 102 -2.18 -12.39 1.20
CA GLU A 102 -1.95 -13.81 0.93
C GLU A 102 -1.12 -13.96 -0.35
N ILE A 103 0.09 -14.52 -0.20
CA ILE A 103 1.01 -14.70 -1.33
C ILE A 103 1.02 -16.15 -1.83
N PHE A 104 0.91 -16.32 -3.14
CA PHE A 104 1.00 -17.62 -3.81
C PHE A 104 1.54 -17.47 -5.23
N SER A 105 1.97 -18.58 -5.82
CA SER A 105 2.54 -18.61 -7.17
C SER A 105 1.93 -19.71 -8.02
N ASN A 106 2.19 -19.67 -9.32
CA ASN A 106 1.75 -20.67 -10.28
C ASN A 106 2.62 -21.95 -10.27
N ASN A 107 2.84 -22.55 -9.10
CA ASN A 107 3.65 -23.77 -8.94
C ASN A 107 2.82 -25.06 -9.07
N THR A 108 1.51 -24.94 -9.29
CA THR A 108 0.57 -26.06 -9.49
C THR A 108 0.05 -26.06 -10.92
N THR A 109 -1.07 -26.75 -11.18
CA THR A 109 -1.81 -26.54 -12.42
C THR A 109 -2.30 -25.08 -12.49
N PHE A 110 -2.40 -24.55 -13.70
CA PHE A 110 -2.89 -23.19 -13.92
C PHE A 110 -4.35 -23.04 -13.45
N ASP A 111 -5.19 -24.06 -13.66
CA ASP A 111 -6.59 -24.06 -13.20
C ASP A 111 -6.70 -23.93 -11.67
N ASP A 112 -5.88 -24.67 -10.92
CA ASP A 112 -5.88 -24.57 -9.45
C ASP A 112 -5.33 -23.23 -8.96
N PHE A 113 -4.41 -22.63 -9.73
CA PHE A 113 -3.93 -21.28 -9.49
C PHE A 113 -5.05 -20.23 -9.70
N ILE A 114 -5.84 -20.35 -10.77
CA ILE A 114 -6.95 -19.42 -11.06
C ILE A 114 -8.06 -19.50 -10.01
N LYS A 115 -8.39 -20.69 -9.49
CA LYS A 115 -9.39 -20.85 -8.40
C LYS A 115 -9.05 -20.07 -7.14
N LYS A 116 -7.78 -19.71 -6.92
CA LYS A 116 -7.35 -18.88 -5.78
C LYS A 116 -7.55 -17.38 -6.04
N LEU A 117 -7.61 -16.97 -7.30
CA LEU A 117 -7.74 -15.56 -7.72
C LEU A 117 -9.20 -15.09 -7.70
N ILE A 118 -10.08 -15.85 -8.33
CA ILE A 118 -11.50 -15.50 -8.48
C ILE A 118 -12.35 -16.05 -7.30
N PRO A 119 -13.47 -15.39 -6.95
CA PRO A 119 -14.41 -15.90 -5.96
C PRO A 119 -15.18 -17.14 -6.43
#